data_AF-A0AAD6K4Z3-F1
#
_entry.id   AF-A0AAD6K4Z3-F1
#
_cell.length_a   1.000
_cell.length_b   1.000
_cell.length_c   1.000
_cell.angle_alpha   90.00
_cell.angle_beta   90.00
_cell.angle_gamma   90.00
#
_symmetry.space_group_name_H-M   'P 1'
#
loop_
_entity.id
_entity.type
_entity.pdbx_description
1 polymer ?
#
loop_
_entity_poly.entity_id
_entity_poly.type
_entity_poly.pdbx_seq_one_letter_code
_entity_poly.pdbx_strand_id
1 'polypeptide(L)'
;MDSMGKGQIWINGQHVGRHWPAYKASGTCGDCSYIGTYNENKCSTNCGEASQRWYHVPRSWLKPTGNLLVVFEEWGGDPNGISLVRREVDSVCADIYEWQPTLMNYQMQASGKVNKPLRPKAHLSCGIGQKIRSIKFASFGTPEGVCGSYRQGSCHAFHSYDAFNNLCVGQNSCSVTVAPEMFGGDPCLNVMKKLAVEAICS
;
A
#
# COMPACT_ATOMS: atom_id res chain seq x y z
N MET A 1 15.39 -14.86 0.91
CA MET A 1 15.77 -16.29 0.74
C MET A 1 15.51 -16.75 -0.70
N ASP A 2 15.51 -15.86 -1.70
CA ASP A 2 14.98 -16.19 -3.03
C ASP A 2 15.86 -17.18 -3.82
N SER A 3 17.15 -17.25 -3.48
CA SER A 3 18.13 -18.19 -4.03
C SER A 3 18.12 -19.58 -3.37
N MET A 4 17.25 -19.79 -2.38
CA MET A 4 17.21 -21.00 -1.57
C MET A 4 16.05 -21.92 -2.00
N GLY A 5 16.01 -23.14 -1.48
CA GLY A 5 15.02 -24.15 -1.82
C GLY A 5 13.90 -24.26 -0.78
N LYS A 6 14.16 -25.05 0.26
CA LYS A 6 13.26 -25.33 1.37
C LYS A 6 14.06 -25.66 2.62
N GLY A 7 13.58 -25.29 3.79
CA GLY A 7 14.19 -25.74 5.04
C GLY A 7 13.81 -24.89 6.23
N GLN A 8 14.79 -24.56 7.08
CA GLN A 8 14.57 -23.87 8.35
C GLN A 8 15.64 -22.83 8.64
N ILE A 9 15.28 -21.78 9.37
CA ILE A 9 16.15 -20.64 9.68
C ILE A 9 16.20 -20.44 11.20
N TRP A 10 17.41 -20.18 11.71
CA TRP A 10 17.63 -19.73 13.09
C TRP A 10 18.53 -18.50 13.13
N ILE A 11 18.26 -17.61 14.09
CA ILE A 11 19.12 -16.47 14.40
C ILE A 11 19.39 -16.47 15.89
N ASN A 12 20.68 -16.50 16.27
CA ASN A 12 21.11 -16.52 17.68
C ASN A 12 20.42 -17.63 18.51
N GLY A 13 20.21 -18.81 17.91
CA GLY A 13 19.51 -19.94 18.52
C GLY A 13 17.98 -19.85 18.53
N GLN A 14 17.40 -18.72 18.13
CA GLN A 14 15.95 -18.55 18.01
C GLN A 14 15.46 -19.03 16.65
N HIS A 15 14.40 -19.84 16.64
CA HIS A 15 13.80 -20.36 15.41
C HIS A 15 12.98 -19.28 14.72
N VAL A 16 13.43 -18.85 13.54
CA VAL A 16 12.71 -17.87 12.70
C VAL A 16 11.52 -18.53 12.01
N GLY A 17 11.66 -19.80 11.64
CA GLY A 17 10.60 -20.60 11.02
C GLY A 17 11.09 -21.45 9.86
N ARG A 18 10.13 -22.05 9.15
CA ARG A 18 10.38 -22.79 7.90
C ARG A 18 10.47 -21.81 6.73
N HIS A 19 11.38 -22.08 5.80
CA HIS A 19 11.45 -21.39 4.53
C HIS A 19 11.10 -22.32 3.38
N TRP A 20 10.36 -21.84 2.39
CA TRP A 20 10.04 -22.56 1.16
C TRP A 20 9.85 -21.65 -0.06
N PRO A 21 10.86 -20.82 -0.39
CA PRO A 21 10.82 -19.91 -1.53
C PRO A 21 10.71 -20.61 -2.90
N ALA A 22 11.16 -21.87 -3.02
CA ALA A 22 11.01 -22.64 -4.26
C ALA A 22 9.54 -22.99 -4.57
N TYR A 23 8.66 -22.99 -3.57
CA TYR A 23 7.23 -23.23 -3.78
C TYR A 23 6.60 -21.96 -4.36
N LYS A 24 6.31 -21.98 -5.68
CA LYS A 24 5.72 -20.84 -6.38
C LYS A 24 4.23 -20.72 -6.10
N ALA A 25 3.77 -19.48 -5.89
CA ALA A 25 2.36 -19.17 -5.69
C ALA A 25 1.59 -19.41 -6.99
N SER A 26 0.55 -20.23 -6.92
CA SER A 26 -0.38 -20.49 -8.02
C SER A 26 -1.76 -19.95 -7.68
N GLY A 27 -2.55 -19.62 -8.70
CA GLY A 27 -3.90 -19.08 -8.54
C GLY A 27 -4.23 -18.05 -9.62
N THR A 28 -5.39 -17.43 -9.47
CA THR A 28 -5.80 -16.31 -10.32
C THR A 28 -5.44 -15.01 -9.61
N CYS A 29 -4.47 -14.29 -10.16
CA CYS A 29 -4.13 -12.94 -9.70
C CYS A 29 -4.58 -11.93 -10.76
N GLY A 30 -5.11 -10.80 -10.33
CA GLY A 30 -5.54 -9.73 -11.21
C GLY A 30 -5.95 -8.50 -10.42
N ASP A 31 -6.30 -7.44 -11.14
CA ASP A 31 -6.84 -6.23 -10.53
C ASP A 31 -8.15 -6.57 -9.81
N CYS A 32 -8.28 -6.05 -8.59
CA CYS A 32 -9.48 -6.27 -7.80
C CYS A 32 -10.10 -4.95 -7.37
N SER A 33 -11.44 -4.98 -7.26
CA SER A 33 -12.22 -3.86 -6.75
C SER A 33 -12.74 -4.16 -5.36
N TYR A 34 -12.73 -3.15 -4.49
CA TYR A 34 -13.34 -3.24 -3.17
C TYR A 34 -14.87 -3.40 -3.25
N ILE A 35 -15.49 -3.02 -4.38
CA ILE A 35 -16.94 -3.09 -4.59
C ILE A 35 -17.40 -4.55 -4.75
N GLY A 36 -18.54 -4.87 -4.16
CA GLY A 36 -19.17 -6.20 -4.23
C GLY A 36 -18.66 -7.19 -3.18
N THR A 37 -19.35 -8.32 -3.03
CA THR A 37 -19.02 -9.35 -2.04
C THR A 37 -17.57 -9.82 -2.17
N TYR A 38 -16.90 -9.98 -1.04
CA TYR A 38 -15.54 -10.47 -0.96
C TYR A 38 -15.52 -12.00 -0.89
N ASN A 39 -14.48 -12.60 -1.49
CA ASN A 39 -14.05 -13.98 -1.24
C ASN A 39 -12.53 -14.01 -1.17
N GLU A 40 -11.97 -15.08 -0.62
CA GLU A 40 -10.55 -15.27 -0.37
C GLU A 40 -9.68 -15.20 -1.63
N ASN A 41 -10.25 -15.46 -2.81
CA ASN A 41 -9.54 -15.46 -4.09
C ASN A 41 -9.71 -14.15 -4.88
N LYS A 42 -10.51 -13.19 -4.39
CA LYS A 42 -10.90 -11.99 -5.14
C LYS A 42 -9.74 -11.04 -5.41
N CYS A 43 -8.80 -10.96 -4.48
CA CYS A 43 -7.70 -9.99 -4.48
C CYS A 43 -6.35 -10.68 -4.26
N SER A 44 -6.16 -11.88 -4.82
CA SER A 44 -4.88 -12.59 -4.72
C SER A 44 -3.79 -11.88 -5.51
N THR A 45 -2.58 -11.84 -4.96
CA THR A 45 -1.40 -11.21 -5.58
C THR A 45 -0.20 -12.17 -5.58
N ASN A 46 0.89 -11.76 -6.24
CA ASN A 46 2.17 -12.49 -6.29
C ASN A 46 2.12 -13.88 -6.97
N CYS A 47 1.16 -14.13 -7.87
CA CYS A 47 1.16 -15.37 -8.67
C CYS A 47 2.44 -15.50 -9.51
N GLY A 48 3.00 -16.71 -9.59
CA GLY A 48 4.25 -17.01 -10.28
C GLY A 48 5.52 -16.74 -9.46
N GLU A 49 5.41 -15.95 -8.39
CA GLU A 49 6.52 -15.66 -7.49
C GLU A 49 6.66 -16.72 -6.39
N ALA A 50 7.75 -16.66 -5.61
CA ALA A 50 7.87 -17.45 -4.38
C ALA A 50 6.69 -17.16 -3.45
N SER A 51 5.98 -18.20 -3.01
CA SER A 51 4.85 -18.09 -2.06
C SER A 51 5.23 -17.28 -0.81
N GLN A 52 6.47 -17.44 -0.34
CA GLN A 52 7.10 -16.54 0.61
C GLN A 52 8.58 -16.34 0.29
N ARG A 53 8.94 -15.11 -0.08
CA ARG A 53 10.33 -14.70 -0.38
C ARG A 53 11.08 -14.17 0.84
N TRP A 54 10.38 -13.42 1.69
CA TRP A 54 10.92 -12.72 2.85
C TRP A 54 10.50 -13.41 4.15
N TYR A 55 11.45 -13.55 5.06
CA TYR A 55 11.28 -14.23 6.35
C TYR A 55 11.59 -13.21 7.44
N HIS A 56 10.62 -12.96 8.30
CA HIS A 56 10.69 -11.86 9.27
C HIS A 56 11.69 -12.17 10.38
N VAL A 57 12.63 -11.25 10.60
CA VAL A 57 13.61 -11.31 11.70
C VAL A 57 13.27 -10.21 12.71
N PRO A 58 12.78 -10.56 13.92
CA PRO A 58 12.52 -9.58 14.96
C PRO A 58 13.80 -8.84 15.35
N ARG A 59 13.76 -7.51 15.36
CA ARG A 59 14.93 -6.68 15.74
C ARG A 59 15.43 -6.99 17.15
N SER A 60 14.54 -7.37 18.07
CA SER A 60 14.88 -7.74 19.44
C SER A 60 15.75 -9.00 19.56
N TRP A 61 15.84 -9.82 18.51
CA TRP A 61 16.70 -11.01 18.49
C TRP A 61 18.13 -10.71 18.06
N LEU A 62 18.39 -9.51 17.55
CA LEU A 62 19.69 -9.10 17.03
C LEU A 62 20.52 -8.39 18.10
N LYS A 63 21.81 -8.70 18.11
CA LYS A 63 22.85 -7.96 18.83
C LYS A 63 23.49 -6.94 17.89
N PRO A 64 24.15 -5.88 18.40
CA PRO A 64 24.87 -4.93 17.54
C PRO A 64 25.89 -5.58 16.61
N THR A 65 26.61 -6.59 17.10
CA THR A 65 27.58 -7.38 16.32
C THR A 65 27.55 -8.85 16.76
N GLY A 66 28.15 -9.73 15.96
CA GLY A 66 28.31 -11.15 16.32
C GLY A 66 27.01 -11.97 16.30
N ASN A 67 26.11 -11.67 15.37
CA ASN A 67 24.89 -12.46 15.17
C ASN A 67 25.22 -13.76 14.40
N LEU A 68 24.67 -14.88 14.86
CA LEU A 68 24.79 -16.18 14.20
C LEU A 68 23.51 -16.47 13.40
N LEU A 69 23.64 -16.61 12.09
CA LEU A 69 22.59 -17.10 11.20
C LEU A 69 22.88 -18.57 10.86
N VAL A 70 21.93 -19.46 11.15
CA VAL A 70 21.99 -20.86 10.76
C VAL A 70 20.83 -21.16 9.83
N VAL A 71 21.12 -21.76 8.68
CA VAL A 71 20.11 -22.16 7.69
C VAL A 71 20.29 -23.64 7.42
N PHE A 72 19.22 -24.40 7.63
CA PHE A 72 19.10 -25.75 7.12
C PHE A 72 18.45 -25.68 5.73
N GLU A 73 19.09 -26.25 4.72
CA GLU A 73 18.61 -26.31 3.35
C GLU A 73 18.38 -27.78 2.96
N GLU A 74 17.15 -28.09 2.58
CA GLU A 74 16.65 -29.43 2.30
C GLU A 74 16.71 -29.77 0.81
N TRP A 75 16.45 -28.81 -0.08
CA TRP A 75 16.29 -29.04 -1.52
C TRP A 75 17.46 -28.53 -2.36
N GLY A 76 18.32 -27.72 -1.75
CA GLY A 76 19.46 -27.09 -2.41
C GLY A 76 19.18 -25.64 -2.76
N GLY A 77 20.22 -24.82 -2.69
CA GLY A 77 20.14 -23.38 -2.90
C GLY A 77 21.53 -22.74 -2.81
N ASP A 78 21.65 -21.52 -3.31
CA ASP A 78 22.89 -20.75 -3.22
C ASP A 78 22.86 -19.80 -2.02
N PRO A 79 23.64 -20.07 -0.96
CA PRO A 79 23.68 -19.23 0.22
C PRO A 79 24.25 -17.82 -0.05
N ASN A 80 25.02 -17.62 -1.14
CA ASN A 80 25.56 -16.30 -1.48
C ASN A 80 24.46 -15.31 -1.89
N GLY A 81 23.29 -15.80 -2.31
CA GLY A 81 22.13 -14.96 -2.62
C GLY A 81 21.29 -14.56 -1.39
N ILE A 82 21.62 -15.07 -0.19
CA ILE A 82 20.93 -14.69 1.05
C ILE A 82 21.37 -13.29 1.46
N SER A 83 20.40 -12.40 1.67
CA SER A 83 20.62 -11.04 2.16
C SER A 83 19.61 -10.65 3.24
N LEU A 84 20.06 -9.82 4.18
CA LEU A 84 19.18 -9.09 5.10
C LEU A 84 18.66 -7.85 4.38
N VAL A 85 17.35 -7.63 4.47
CA VAL A 85 16.68 -6.47 3.87
C VAL A 85 15.95 -5.67 4.93
N ARG A 86 15.92 -4.36 4.76
CA ARG A 86 15.13 -3.46 5.60
C ARG A 86 13.78 -3.25 4.93
N ARG A 87 12.69 -3.52 5.65
CA ARG A 87 11.35 -3.17 5.18
C ARG A 87 11.14 -1.67 5.40
N GLU A 88 11.04 -0.94 4.31
CA GLU A 88 10.67 0.48 4.29
C GLU A 88 9.33 0.61 3.57
N VAL A 89 8.46 1.47 4.05
CA VAL A 89 7.31 1.93 3.26
C VAL A 89 7.87 3.00 2.34
N ASP A 90 8.08 2.65 1.07
CA ASP A 90 8.66 3.56 0.08
C ASP A 90 7.59 4.48 -0.51
N SER A 91 6.40 3.93 -0.79
CA SER A 91 5.25 4.72 -1.22
C SER A 91 3.92 4.26 -0.59
N VAL A 92 3.00 5.21 -0.48
CA VAL A 92 1.62 5.02 -0.02
C VAL A 92 0.67 5.65 -1.02
N CYS A 93 -0.52 5.08 -1.18
CA CYS A 93 -1.46 5.49 -2.21
C CYS A 93 -2.90 5.42 -1.72
N ALA A 94 -3.77 6.18 -2.39
CA ALA A 94 -5.21 6.12 -2.19
C ALA A 94 -5.92 6.26 -3.53
N ASP A 95 -7.01 5.51 -3.68
CA ASP A 95 -7.84 5.43 -4.87
C ASP A 95 -9.32 5.45 -4.45
N ILE A 96 -10.01 6.56 -4.74
CA ILE A 96 -11.33 6.87 -4.17
C ILE A 96 -12.22 7.53 -5.22
N TYR A 97 -13.45 7.02 -5.37
CA TYR A 97 -14.46 7.68 -6.21
C TYR A 97 -15.13 8.84 -5.47
N GLU A 98 -15.50 9.90 -6.21
CA GLU A 98 -16.18 11.08 -5.65
C GLU A 98 -17.48 10.71 -4.91
N TRP A 99 -18.21 9.71 -5.39
CA TRP A 99 -19.47 9.23 -4.81
C TRP A 99 -19.31 8.09 -3.82
N GLN A 100 -18.08 7.77 -3.40
CA GLN A 100 -17.85 6.69 -2.45
C GLN A 100 -18.58 6.99 -1.13
N PRO A 101 -19.51 6.12 -0.69
CA PRO A 101 -20.29 6.38 0.50
C PRO A 101 -19.38 6.35 1.72
N THR A 102 -19.38 7.44 2.50
CA THR A 102 -18.72 7.46 3.80
C THR A 102 -19.63 6.82 4.83
N LEU A 103 -19.14 5.81 5.54
CA LEU A 103 -19.87 5.23 6.66
C LEU A 103 -20.05 6.28 7.76
N MET A 104 -21.29 6.68 8.01
CA MET A 104 -21.62 7.51 9.17
C MET A 104 -21.69 6.60 10.40
N ASN A 105 -21.05 7.02 11.49
CA ASN A 105 -21.30 6.40 12.79
C ASN A 105 -22.80 6.54 13.14
N TYR A 106 -23.43 5.45 13.57
CA TYR A 106 -24.81 5.41 14.04
C TYR A 106 -25.11 6.51 15.09
N GLN A 107 -24.15 6.81 15.96
CA GLN A 107 -24.27 7.90 16.95
C GLN A 107 -24.38 9.28 16.31
N MET A 108 -23.70 9.51 15.16
CA MET A 108 -23.82 10.77 14.42
C MET A 108 -25.16 10.88 13.70
N GLN A 109 -25.68 9.76 13.14
CA GLN A 109 -27.01 9.71 12.55
C GLN A 109 -28.11 9.99 13.59
N ALA A 110 -28.00 9.37 14.78
CA ALA A 110 -28.95 9.57 15.87
C ALA A 110 -28.91 11.00 16.45
N SER A 111 -27.77 11.69 16.35
CA SER A 111 -27.61 13.05 16.90
C SER A 111 -28.25 14.17 16.07
N GLY A 112 -28.73 13.89 14.85
CA GLY A 112 -29.35 14.89 13.96
C GLY A 112 -28.41 16.02 13.50
N LYS A 113 -27.12 15.98 13.83
CA LYS A 113 -26.15 17.05 13.54
C LYS A 113 -25.62 17.07 12.11
N VAL A 114 -26.00 16.13 11.25
CA VAL A 114 -25.43 16.00 9.91
C VAL A 114 -26.54 15.90 8.85
N ASN A 115 -26.96 17.05 8.34
CA ASN A 115 -27.98 17.19 7.28
C ASN A 115 -27.39 17.16 5.86
N LYS A 116 -26.08 16.90 5.70
CA LYS A 116 -25.40 16.84 4.39
C LYS A 116 -24.63 15.53 4.24
N PRO A 117 -24.61 14.92 3.04
CA PRO A 117 -23.77 13.77 2.77
C PRO A 117 -22.30 14.12 3.05
N LEU A 118 -21.65 13.31 3.87
CA LEU A 118 -20.23 13.42 4.13
C LEU A 118 -19.48 13.08 2.84
N ARG A 119 -18.57 13.96 2.42
CA ARG A 119 -17.73 13.70 1.25
C ARG A 119 -16.58 12.77 1.63
N PRO A 120 -16.18 11.84 0.74
CA PRO A 120 -15.08 10.92 1.03
C PRO A 120 -13.77 11.67 1.22
N LYS A 121 -12.86 11.07 1.99
CA LYS A 121 -11.52 11.63 2.25
C LYS A 121 -10.46 10.60 1.90
N ALA A 122 -9.42 11.05 1.19
CA ALA A 122 -8.21 10.28 0.98
C ALA A 122 -7.33 10.39 2.23
N HIS A 123 -7.00 9.25 2.81
CA HIS A 123 -6.12 9.15 3.98
C HIS A 123 -4.77 8.58 3.55
N LEU A 124 -3.69 9.30 3.82
CA LEU A 124 -2.32 8.85 3.59
C LEU A 124 -1.58 8.81 4.92
N SER A 125 -0.82 7.75 5.17
CA SER A 125 -0.01 7.59 6.38
C SER A 125 1.25 6.81 6.07
N CYS A 126 2.41 7.38 6.40
CA CYS A 126 3.70 6.70 6.31
C CYS A 126 3.97 5.81 7.54
N GLY A 127 5.00 4.98 7.46
CA GLY A 127 5.46 4.17 8.60
C GLY A 127 5.95 5.02 9.78
N ILE A 128 6.16 4.35 10.92
CA ILE A 128 6.63 5.00 12.16
C ILE A 128 7.98 5.68 11.89
N GLY A 129 8.05 6.99 12.20
CA GLY A 129 9.27 7.79 12.06
C GLY A 129 9.56 8.32 10.64
N GLN A 130 8.76 7.93 9.65
CA GLN A 130 8.86 8.46 8.28
C GLN A 130 7.92 9.66 8.09
N LYS A 131 8.21 10.50 7.10
CA LYS A 131 7.32 11.59 6.66
C LYS A 131 7.06 11.48 5.17
N ILE A 132 5.95 12.04 4.72
CA ILE A 132 5.66 12.18 3.30
C ILE A 132 6.65 13.18 2.72
N ARG A 133 7.55 12.72 1.85
CA ARG A 133 8.62 13.52 1.26
C ARG A 133 8.13 14.31 0.04
N SER A 134 7.38 13.64 -0.82
CA SER A 134 6.92 14.18 -2.10
C SER A 134 5.74 13.38 -2.62
N ILE A 135 4.94 14.00 -3.48
CA ILE A 135 3.86 13.34 -4.19
C ILE A 135 4.39 12.86 -5.53
N LYS A 136 4.32 11.55 -5.78
CA LYS A 136 4.77 10.91 -7.02
C LYS A 136 3.73 11.07 -8.12
N PHE A 137 2.46 10.93 -7.77
CA PHE A 137 1.34 11.07 -8.69
C PHE A 137 0.11 11.59 -7.96
N ALA A 138 -0.66 12.48 -8.59
CA ALA A 138 -1.98 12.89 -8.12
C ALA A 138 -2.86 13.25 -9.32
N SER A 139 -4.08 12.73 -9.36
CA SER A 139 -5.06 13.10 -10.38
C SER A 139 -6.48 12.95 -9.86
N PHE A 140 -7.24 14.04 -9.92
CA PHE A 140 -8.69 14.04 -9.76
C PHE A 140 -9.34 14.16 -11.14
N GLY A 141 -10.09 13.14 -11.55
CA GLY A 141 -10.66 13.04 -12.90
C GLY A 141 -10.87 11.58 -13.29
N THR A 142 -10.22 11.13 -14.36
CA THR A 142 -10.29 9.74 -14.84
C THR A 142 -8.91 9.04 -14.84
N PRO A 143 -8.19 8.97 -13.71
CA PRO A 143 -6.90 8.28 -13.65
C PRO A 143 -7.01 6.78 -13.95
N GLU A 144 -5.99 6.26 -14.62
CA GLU A 144 -5.87 4.86 -15.02
C GLU A 144 -4.73 4.16 -14.26
N GLY A 145 -4.75 2.83 -14.26
CA GLY A 145 -3.73 2.00 -13.60
C GLY A 145 -4.00 1.76 -12.11
N VAL A 146 -3.01 1.19 -11.44
CA VAL A 146 -3.06 0.82 -10.03
C VAL A 146 -1.92 1.49 -9.24
N CYS A 147 -1.95 1.37 -7.92
CA CYS A 147 -0.90 1.90 -7.06
C CYS A 147 0.50 1.47 -7.51
N GLY A 148 1.37 2.45 -7.79
CA GLY A 148 2.71 2.24 -8.34
C GLY A 148 2.81 2.38 -9.86
N SER A 149 1.70 2.29 -10.60
CA SER A 149 1.62 2.36 -12.07
C SER A 149 0.56 3.34 -12.58
N TYR A 150 0.12 4.29 -11.75
CA TYR A 150 -0.89 5.28 -12.11
C TYR A 150 -0.50 6.11 -13.34
N ARG A 151 -1.50 6.40 -14.16
CA ARG A 151 -1.39 7.26 -15.34
C ARG A 151 -2.51 8.28 -15.36
N GLN A 152 -2.19 9.45 -15.88
CA GLN A 152 -3.19 10.47 -16.15
C GLN A 152 -4.09 10.00 -17.30
N GLY A 153 -5.40 10.01 -17.08
CA GLY A 153 -6.37 9.72 -18.14
C GLY A 153 -6.85 10.98 -18.86
N SER A 154 -7.96 10.85 -19.56
CA SER A 154 -8.53 11.90 -20.42
C SER A 154 -9.01 13.15 -19.67
N CYS A 155 -9.38 13.02 -18.40
CA CYS A 155 -9.83 14.11 -17.54
C CYS A 155 -8.92 14.24 -16.31
N HIS A 156 -8.44 15.46 -16.08
CA HIS A 156 -7.53 15.76 -14.98
C HIS A 156 -7.71 17.21 -14.50
N ALA A 157 -7.88 17.40 -13.19
CA ALA A 157 -7.88 18.72 -12.57
C ALA A 157 -6.45 19.25 -12.40
N PHE A 158 -6.18 20.45 -12.91
CA PHE A 158 -4.84 21.06 -12.88
C PHE A 158 -4.25 21.17 -11.47
N HIS A 159 -5.06 21.48 -10.46
CA HIS A 159 -4.62 21.61 -9.06
C HIS A 159 -4.66 20.28 -8.28
N SER A 160 -4.64 19.12 -8.96
CA SER A 160 -4.63 17.80 -8.31
C SER A 160 -3.42 17.61 -7.39
N TYR A 161 -2.25 18.09 -7.79
CA TYR A 161 -1.01 17.98 -7.01
C TYR A 161 -0.98 18.95 -5.82
N ASP A 162 -1.49 20.16 -6.00
CA ASP A 162 -1.37 21.25 -5.02
C ASP A 162 -2.04 20.91 -3.69
N ALA A 163 -3.21 20.26 -3.74
CA ALA A 163 -3.93 19.83 -2.55
C ALA A 163 -3.07 18.91 -1.65
N PHE A 164 -2.31 18.00 -2.24
CA PHE A 164 -1.46 17.06 -1.50
C PHE A 164 -0.09 17.66 -1.15
N ASN A 165 0.49 18.46 -2.04
CA ASN A 165 1.76 19.14 -1.75
C ASN A 165 1.63 20.06 -0.53
N ASN A 166 0.51 20.77 -0.39
CA ASN A 166 0.31 21.70 0.71
C ASN A 166 -0.11 21.03 2.02
N LEU A 167 -0.87 19.92 1.97
CA LEU A 167 -1.44 19.30 3.17
C LEU A 167 -0.67 18.07 3.67
N CYS A 168 0.08 17.39 2.81
CA CYS A 168 0.67 16.09 3.12
C CYS A 168 2.19 16.12 3.24
N VAL A 169 2.89 16.88 2.40
CA VAL A 169 4.36 16.93 2.40
C VAL A 169 4.86 17.46 3.75
N GLY A 170 5.81 16.74 4.35
CA GLY A 170 6.38 17.03 5.67
C GLY A 170 5.60 16.45 6.86
N GLN A 171 4.40 15.89 6.63
CA GLN A 171 3.60 15.23 7.67
C GLN A 171 3.79 13.71 7.66
N ASN A 172 3.59 13.05 8.80
CA ASN A 172 3.55 11.57 8.86
C ASN A 172 2.23 11.01 8.31
N SER A 173 1.12 11.73 8.54
CA SER A 173 -0.21 11.37 8.06
C SER A 173 -0.98 12.63 7.63
N CYS A 174 -1.80 12.51 6.60
CA CYS A 174 -2.68 13.59 6.15
C CYS A 174 -4.03 13.04 5.65
N SER A 175 -5.02 13.92 5.55
CA SER A 175 -6.29 13.60 4.91
C SER A 175 -6.76 14.73 3.99
N VAL A 176 -7.16 14.40 2.77
CA VAL A 176 -7.68 15.36 1.78
C VAL A 176 -9.11 14.99 1.40
N THR A 177 -10.03 15.95 1.45
CA THR A 177 -11.42 15.73 1.04
C THR A 177 -11.51 15.60 -0.47
N VAL A 178 -12.18 14.57 -0.96
CA VAL A 178 -12.42 14.34 -2.39
C VAL A 178 -13.61 15.21 -2.81
N ALA A 179 -13.28 16.38 -3.35
CA ALA A 179 -14.21 17.47 -3.59
C ALA A 179 -13.67 18.36 -4.71
N PRO A 180 -14.47 18.75 -5.73
CA PRO A 180 -13.99 19.61 -6.83
C PRO A 180 -13.31 20.90 -6.36
N GLU A 181 -13.82 21.50 -5.28
CA GLU A 181 -13.32 22.75 -4.70
C GLU A 181 -11.89 22.63 -4.16
N MET A 182 -11.44 21.41 -3.79
CA MET A 182 -10.07 21.16 -3.35
C MET A 182 -9.07 21.09 -4.51
N PHE A 183 -9.57 20.87 -5.74
CA PHE A 183 -8.75 20.62 -6.93
C PHE A 183 -8.94 21.71 -8.01
N GLY A 184 -9.50 22.86 -7.64
CA GLY A 184 -9.67 24.00 -8.54
C GLY A 184 -10.93 23.98 -9.40
N GLY A 185 -11.90 23.11 -9.10
CA GLY A 185 -13.19 23.02 -9.79
C GLY A 185 -13.47 21.63 -10.36
N ASP A 186 -14.55 21.53 -11.13
CA ASP A 186 -14.90 20.29 -11.83
C ASP A 186 -14.13 20.21 -13.17
N PRO A 187 -13.18 19.28 -13.33
CA PRO A 187 -12.40 19.15 -14.56
C PRO A 187 -13.20 18.58 -15.75
N CYS A 188 -14.30 17.85 -15.52
CA CYS A 188 -15.10 17.25 -16.58
C CYS A 188 -16.56 17.06 -16.14
N LEU A 189 -17.45 17.83 -16.78
CA LEU A 189 -18.89 17.74 -16.55
C LEU A 189 -19.45 16.38 -16.98
N ASN A 190 -20.40 15.85 -16.21
CA ASN A 190 -21.09 14.57 -16.44
C ASN A 190 -20.19 13.34 -16.49
N VAL A 191 -18.94 13.44 -16.01
CA VAL A 191 -18.03 12.30 -15.86
C VAL A 191 -17.88 11.99 -14.38
N MET A 192 -17.99 10.70 -14.03
CA MET A 192 -17.75 10.25 -12.66
C MET A 192 -16.25 10.37 -12.36
N LYS A 193 -15.92 11.23 -11.40
CA LYS A 193 -14.53 11.52 -11.04
C LYS A 193 -14.02 10.54 -10.00
N LYS A 194 -12.75 10.20 -10.15
CA LYS A 194 -11.96 9.40 -9.23
C LYS A 194 -10.70 10.16 -8.86
N LEU A 195 -10.32 10.06 -7.59
CA LEU A 195 -9.05 10.55 -7.07
C LEU A 195 -8.08 9.38 -6.96
N ALA A 196 -6.93 9.48 -7.63
CA ALA A 196 -5.80 8.60 -7.43
C ALA A 196 -4.58 9.42 -7.00
N VAL A 197 -3.93 9.01 -5.92
CA VAL A 197 -2.72 9.66 -5.39
C VAL A 197 -1.70 8.62 -4.94
N GLU A 198 -0.43 8.91 -5.18
CA GLU A 198 0.73 8.15 -4.71
C GLU A 198 1.75 9.13 -4.12
N ALA A 199 2.15 8.87 -2.87
CA ALA A 199 3.09 9.68 -2.11
C ALA A 199 4.30 8.84 -1.70
N ILE A 200 5.49 9.44 -1.69
CA ILE A 200 6.75 8.82 -1.30
C ILE A 200 7.02 9.13 0.17
N CYS A 201 7.36 8.11 0.94
CA CYS A 201 7.67 8.22 2.36
C CYS A 201 9.18 8.11 2.59
N SER A 202 9.75 9.00 3.40
CA SER A 202 11.16 8.94 3.84
C SER A 202 11.32 9.38 5.28
#